data_AF-A0A931GG01-F1
#
_entry.id   AF-A0A931GG01-F1
#
_cell.length_a   1.000
_cell.length_b   1.000
_cell.length_c   1.000
_cell.angle_alpha   90.00
_cell.angle_beta   90.00
_cell.angle_gamma   90.00
#
_symmetry.space_group_name_H-M   'P 1'
#
loop_
_entity.id
_entity.type
_entity.pdbx_description
1 polymer ?
#
loop_
_entity_poly.entity_id
_entity_poly.type
_entity_poly.pdbx_seq_one_letter_code
_entity_poly.pdbx_strand_id
1 'polypeptide(L)'
;MDTKLLKIRAALDDTLLQQRVAGAQLAYITTNSPTEGSAAEQLANAVRDNPSQTITNFVTEMVLNPSIQTAIVWDEATSAIDSTAVTDSDIEYVVADRWTAVAERLYGTPATSI
;
A
#
# COMPACT_ATOMS: atom_id res chain seq x y z
N MET A 1 -5.65 2.63 23.97
CA MET A 1 -4.57 2.77 22.97
C MET A 1 -5.14 2.28 21.66
N ASP A 2 -5.07 3.07 20.58
CA ASP A 2 -5.71 2.71 19.31
C ASP A 2 -4.99 1.52 18.67
N THR A 3 -5.61 0.35 18.70
CA THR A 3 -5.06 -0.91 18.17
C THR A 3 -4.68 -0.78 16.69
N LYS A 4 -5.28 0.16 15.95
CA LYS A 4 -4.93 0.40 14.55
C LYS A 4 -3.52 0.95 14.37
N LEU A 5 -3.11 1.92 15.19
CA LEU A 5 -1.76 2.49 15.10
C LEU A 5 -0.68 1.46 15.44
N LEU A 6 -0.97 0.58 16.41
CA LEU A 6 -0.09 -0.55 16.75
C LEU A 6 0.03 -1.55 15.60
N LYS A 7 -1.10 -1.92 14.98
CA LYS A 7 -1.12 -2.80 13.80
C LYS A 7 -0.36 -2.18 12.63
N ILE A 8 -0.55 -0.89 12.35
CA ILE A 8 0.19 -0.19 11.27
C ILE A 8 1.69 -0.26 11.55
N ARG A 9 2.12 0.13 12.76
CA ARG A 9 3.53 0.09 13.14
C ARG A 9 4.12 -1.30 12.92
N ALA A 10 3.50 -2.34 13.47
CA ALA A 10 4.05 -3.68 13.36
C ALA A 10 3.93 -4.28 11.94
N ALA A 11 2.95 -3.85 11.14
CA ALA A 11 2.90 -4.18 9.71
C ALA A 11 4.06 -3.57 8.92
N LEU A 12 4.53 -2.39 9.32
CA LEU A 12 5.73 -1.76 8.76
C LEU A 12 7.04 -2.43 9.23
N ASP A 13 6.99 -3.26 10.27
CA ASP A 13 8.12 -4.08 10.70
C ASP A 13 8.10 -5.48 10.04
N ASP A 14 6.98 -5.90 9.43
CA ASP A 14 6.86 -7.16 8.69
C ASP A 14 7.52 -7.05 7.30
N THR A 15 8.73 -7.62 7.20
CA THR A 15 9.52 -7.56 5.96
C THR A 15 8.89 -8.35 4.81
N LEU A 16 8.22 -9.47 5.10
CA LEU A 16 7.62 -10.30 4.05
C LEU A 16 6.41 -9.60 3.43
N LEU A 17 5.56 -8.99 4.26
CA LEU A 17 4.43 -8.20 3.79
C LEU A 17 4.91 -7.03 2.92
N GLN A 18 5.94 -6.31 3.36
CA GLN A 18 6.51 -5.18 2.59
C GLN A 18 7.03 -5.60 1.22
N GLN A 19 7.74 -6.73 1.14
CA GLN A 19 8.24 -7.26 -0.14
C GLN A 19 7.10 -7.63 -1.10
N ARG A 20 6.04 -8.26 -0.59
CA ARG A 20 4.87 -8.64 -1.40
C ARG A 20 4.11 -7.41 -1.89
N VAL A 21 3.95 -6.39 -1.05
CA VAL A 21 3.36 -5.09 -1.44
C VAL A 21 4.19 -4.43 -2.52
N ALA A 22 5.52 -4.37 -2.37
CA ALA A 22 6.40 -3.79 -3.39
C ALA A 22 6.26 -4.51 -4.75
N GLY A 23 6.22 -5.85 -4.72
CA GLY A 23 6.00 -6.67 -5.91
C GLY A 23 4.67 -6.34 -6.60
N ALA A 24 3.59 -6.23 -5.84
CA ALA A 24 2.27 -5.87 -6.36
C ALA A 24 2.23 -4.46 -6.98
N GLN A 25 2.90 -3.47 -6.37
CA GLN A 25 3.01 -2.13 -6.94
C GLN A 25 3.74 -2.13 -8.29
N LEU A 26 4.84 -2.88 -8.41
CA LEU A 26 5.58 -3.03 -9.67
C LEU A 26 4.76 -3.76 -10.74
N ALA A 27 4.04 -4.81 -10.36
CA ALA A 27 3.12 -5.52 -11.24
C ALA A 27 2.02 -4.58 -11.76
N TYR A 28 1.39 -3.80 -10.87
CA TYR A 28 0.34 -2.85 -11.22
C TYR A 28 0.80 -1.83 -12.27
N ILE A 29 2.00 -1.26 -12.09
CA ILE A 29 2.60 -0.30 -13.03
C ILE A 29 2.79 -0.93 -14.42
N THR A 30 3.26 -2.18 -14.45
CA THR A 30 3.53 -2.90 -15.69
C THR A 30 2.26 -3.18 -16.48
N THR A 31 1.13 -3.40 -15.79
CA THR A 31 -0.15 -3.73 -16.42
C THR A 31 -0.98 -2.52 -16.81
N ASN A 32 -0.93 -1.42 -16.05
CA ASN A 32 -1.93 -0.34 -16.17
C ASN A 32 -1.43 0.94 -16.85
N SER A 33 -0.13 1.08 -17.14
CA SER A 33 0.48 2.23 -17.85
C SER A 33 -0.16 3.59 -17.50
N PRO A 34 0.18 4.20 -16.34
CA PRO A 34 -0.46 5.43 -15.87
C PRO A 34 -0.38 6.57 -16.89
N THR A 35 -1.44 7.38 -16.95
CA THR A 35 -1.53 8.54 -17.86
C THR A 35 -0.38 9.52 -17.63
N GLU A 36 0.26 9.97 -18.71
CA GLU A 36 1.35 10.95 -18.68
C GLU A 36 0.91 12.26 -18.00
N GLY A 37 1.78 12.83 -17.18
CA GLY A 37 1.57 14.05 -16.41
C GLY A 37 0.65 13.88 -15.20
N SER A 38 0.08 12.69 -14.97
CA SER A 38 -0.83 12.45 -13.85
C SER A 38 -0.09 12.20 -12.53
N ALA A 39 -0.78 12.41 -11.41
CA ALA A 39 -0.29 11.98 -10.10
C ALA A 39 0.00 10.46 -10.05
N ALA A 40 -0.77 9.66 -10.80
CA ALA A 40 -0.59 8.22 -10.89
C ALA A 40 0.74 7.85 -11.58
N GLU A 41 1.18 8.64 -12.57
CA GLU A 41 2.51 8.48 -13.18
C GLU A 41 3.62 8.90 -12.20
N GLN A 42 3.45 10.01 -11.49
CA GLN A 42 4.43 10.44 -10.48
C GLN A 42 4.62 9.38 -9.39
N LEU A 43 3.53 8.77 -8.92
CA LEU A 43 3.60 7.63 -8.01
C LEU A 43 4.30 6.43 -8.65
N ALA A 44 4.00 6.09 -9.90
CA ALA A 44 4.68 5.00 -10.59
C ALA A 44 6.19 5.22 -10.72
N ASN A 45 6.61 6.44 -11.03
CA ASN A 45 8.03 6.81 -11.07
C ASN A 45 8.65 6.72 -9.68
N ALA A 46 7.98 7.22 -8.64
CA ALA A 46 8.46 7.09 -7.26
C ALA A 46 8.58 5.63 -6.81
N VAL A 47 7.65 4.74 -7.20
CA VAL A 47 7.75 3.31 -6.93
C VAL A 47 8.95 2.68 -7.64
N ARG A 48 9.23 3.05 -8.90
CA ARG A 48 10.37 2.54 -9.67
C ARG A 48 11.70 3.00 -9.09
N ASP A 49 11.79 4.28 -8.72
CA ASP A 49 13.02 4.91 -8.25
C ASP A 49 13.31 4.58 -6.78
N ASN A 50 12.26 4.54 -5.95
CA ASN A 50 12.37 4.27 -4.53
C ASN A 50 11.11 3.58 -3.97
N PRO A 51 10.97 2.26 -4.19
CA PRO A 51 9.78 1.52 -3.77
C PRO A 51 9.56 1.62 -2.25
N SER A 52 10.63 1.64 -1.45
CA SER A 52 10.56 1.64 0.02
C SER A 52 9.73 2.78 0.63
N GLN A 53 9.77 3.98 0.04
CA GLN A 53 9.01 5.12 0.55
C GLN A 53 7.50 4.98 0.26
N THR A 54 7.16 4.33 -0.84
CA THR A 54 5.77 4.16 -1.26
C THR A 54 5.10 2.98 -0.56
N ILE A 55 5.87 1.94 -0.19
CA ILE A 55 5.38 0.74 0.53
C ILE A 55 4.65 1.15 1.81
N THR A 56 5.19 2.09 2.58
CA THR A 56 4.57 2.57 3.83
C THR A 56 3.13 3.04 3.63
N ASN A 57 2.86 3.71 2.51
CA ASN A 57 1.52 4.18 2.19
C ASN A 57 0.58 2.99 1.96
N PHE A 58 0.99 2.02 1.13
CA PHE A 58 0.14 0.88 0.79
C PHE A 58 -0.01 -0.11 1.94
N VAL A 59 1.02 -0.37 2.74
CA VAL A 59 0.90 -1.17 3.98
C VAL A 59 -0.09 -0.51 4.95
N THR A 60 -0.07 0.81 5.06
CA THR A 60 -1.06 1.54 5.87
C THR A 60 -2.46 1.35 5.30
N GLU A 61 -2.65 1.52 3.98
CA GLU A 61 -3.94 1.26 3.34
C GLU A 61 -4.41 -0.19 3.55
N MET A 62 -3.49 -1.16 3.58
CA MET A 62 -3.84 -2.55 3.85
C MET A 62 -4.43 -2.74 5.24
N VAL A 63 -3.76 -2.22 6.28
CA VAL A 63 -4.24 -2.33 7.66
C VAL A 63 -5.57 -1.61 7.85
N LEU A 64 -5.79 -0.51 7.12
CA LEU A 64 -7.02 0.28 7.18
C LEU A 64 -8.15 -0.28 6.31
N ASN A 65 -7.87 -1.20 5.38
CA ASN A 65 -8.87 -1.73 4.47
C ASN A 65 -9.81 -2.72 5.19
N PRO A 66 -11.12 -2.44 5.28
CA PRO A 66 -12.06 -3.27 6.04
C PRO A 66 -12.18 -4.71 5.55
N SER A 67 -11.92 -4.97 4.27
CA SER A 67 -12.03 -6.29 3.67
C SER A 67 -10.87 -7.22 4.08
N ILE A 68 -9.75 -6.65 4.53
CA ILE A 68 -8.52 -7.41 4.82
C ILE A 68 -7.98 -7.17 6.24
N GLN A 69 -8.54 -6.23 6.99
CA GLN A 69 -8.14 -5.94 8.38
C GLN A 69 -8.21 -7.16 9.31
N THR A 70 -9.08 -8.14 8.99
CA THR A 70 -9.24 -9.38 9.75
C THR A 70 -8.15 -10.41 9.44
N ALA A 71 -7.51 -10.30 8.27
CA ALA A 71 -6.38 -11.14 7.88
C ALA A 71 -5.05 -10.64 8.50
N ILE A 72 -4.99 -9.38 8.95
CA ILE A 72 -3.86 -8.82 9.69
C ILE A 72 -4.18 -8.89 11.19
N VAL A 73 -3.67 -9.94 11.84
CA VAL A 73 -3.94 -10.22 13.25
C VAL A 73 -2.84 -9.59 14.10
N TRP A 74 -3.21 -8.95 15.20
CA TRP A 74 -2.25 -8.45 16.19
C TRP A 74 -2.05 -9.51 17.25
N ASP A 75 -0.80 -9.89 17.49
CA ASP A 75 -0.44 -10.75 18.61
C ASP A 75 0.04 -9.89 19.78
N GLU A 76 -0.79 -9.79 20.82
CA GLU A 76 -0.48 -9.01 22.02
C GLU A 76 0.71 -9.56 22.80
N ALA A 77 0.96 -10.88 22.75
CA ALA A 77 2.03 -11.51 23.51
C ALA A 77 3.42 -11.21 22.93
N THR A 78 3.50 -11.12 21.61
CA THR A 78 4.77 -10.86 20.89
C THR A 78 4.90 -9.42 20.40
N SER A 79 3.83 -8.62 20.49
CA SER A 79 3.76 -7.27 19.93
C SER A 79 4.11 -7.22 18.43
N ALA A 80 3.70 -8.25 17.69
CA ALA A 80 3.91 -8.41 16.26
C ALA A 80 2.56 -8.54 15.52
N ILE A 81 2.60 -8.47 14.20
CA ILE A 81 1.47 -8.89 13.37
C ILE A 81 1.69 -10.28 12.80
N ASP A 82 0.60 -11.00 12.60
CA ASP A 82 0.53 -12.13 11.68
C ASP A 82 -0.19 -11.66 10.41
N SER A 83 0.54 -11.62 9.30
CA SER A 83 0.05 -11.28 7.96
C SER A 83 -0.08 -12.50 7.03
N THR A 84 0.12 -13.72 7.54
CA THR A 84 0.16 -14.94 6.70
C THR A 84 -1.17 -15.22 6.00
N ALA A 85 -2.29 -14.78 6.58
CA ALA A 85 -3.62 -14.90 6.00
C ALA A 85 -3.91 -13.85 4.91
N VAL A 86 -3.07 -12.83 4.75
CA VAL A 86 -3.19 -11.82 3.68
C VAL A 86 -2.73 -12.46 2.38
N THR A 87 -3.64 -12.66 1.43
CA THR A 87 -3.31 -13.29 0.14
C THR A 87 -2.66 -12.31 -0.83
N ASP A 88 -1.97 -12.81 -1.87
CA ASP A 88 -1.42 -11.92 -2.91
C ASP A 88 -2.54 -11.18 -3.66
N SER A 89 -3.69 -11.83 -3.87
CA SER A 89 -4.86 -11.20 -4.48
C SER A 89 -5.43 -10.06 -3.63
N ASP A 90 -5.39 -10.16 -2.30
CA ASP A 90 -5.78 -9.07 -1.40
C ASP A 90 -4.83 -7.88 -1.53
N ILE A 91 -3.52 -8.14 -1.63
CA ILE A 91 -2.50 -7.11 -1.83
C ILE A 91 -2.74 -6.41 -3.17
N GLU A 92 -2.87 -7.18 -4.25
CA GLU A 92 -3.14 -6.66 -5.60
C GLU A 92 -4.43 -5.83 -5.64
N TYR A 93 -5.49 -6.31 -4.98
CA TYR A 93 -6.74 -5.58 -4.86
C TYR A 93 -6.55 -4.23 -4.18
N VAL A 94 -5.86 -4.18 -3.03
CA VAL A 94 -5.63 -2.93 -2.30
C VAL A 94 -4.77 -1.98 -3.12
N VAL A 95 -3.71 -2.48 -3.77
CA VAL A 95 -2.84 -1.67 -4.62
C VAL A 95 -3.65 -1.03 -5.75
N ALA A 96 -4.49 -1.80 -6.44
CA ALA A 96 -5.32 -1.30 -7.52
C ALA A 96 -6.39 -0.30 -7.03
N ASP A 97 -7.13 -0.65 -5.97
CA ASP A 97 -8.21 0.18 -5.41
C ASP A 97 -7.70 1.52 -4.86
N ARG A 98 -6.50 1.52 -4.26
CA ARG A 98 -5.95 2.70 -3.57
C ARG A 98 -4.95 3.49 -4.39
N TRP A 99 -4.55 3.02 -5.57
CA TRP A 99 -3.51 3.66 -6.37
C TRP A 99 -3.73 5.16 -6.58
N THR A 100 -4.89 5.53 -7.13
CA THR A 100 -5.22 6.92 -7.43
C THR A 100 -5.31 7.77 -6.16
N ALA A 101 -5.95 7.25 -5.11
CA ALA A 101 -6.09 7.98 -3.85
C ALA A 101 -4.73 8.25 -3.17
N VAL A 102 -3.83 7.26 -3.19
CA VAL A 102 -2.46 7.43 -2.67
C VAL A 102 -1.68 8.43 -3.53
N ALA A 103 -1.79 8.32 -4.86
CA ALA A 103 -1.13 9.22 -5.79
C ALA A 103 -1.55 10.68 -5.58
N GLU A 104 -2.86 10.95 -5.52
CA GLU A 104 -3.40 12.30 -5.32
C GLU A 104 -3.04 12.87 -3.95
N ARG A 105 -3.01 12.03 -2.90
CA ARG A 105 -2.56 12.44 -1.57
C ARG A 105 -1.11 12.90 -1.55
N LEU A 106 -0.24 12.27 -2.34
CA LEU A 106 1.20 12.55 -2.35
C LEU A 106 1.59 13.65 -3.34
N TYR A 107 0.95 13.70 -4.50
CA TYR A 107 1.37 14.55 -5.62
C TYR A 107 0.30 15.57 -6.03
N GLY A 108 -0.86 15.59 -5.36
CA GLY A 108 -1.99 16.46 -5.65
C GLY A 108 -2.89 15.91 -6.76
N THR A 109 -4.07 16.52 -6.90
CA THR A 109 -4.95 16.29 -8.06
C THR A 109 -4.39 17.09 -9.24
N PRO A 110 -4.24 16.52 -10.45
CA PRO A 110 -3.85 17.30 -11.61
C PRO A 110 -4.82 18.48 -11.77
N ALA A 111 -4.29 19.70 -11.92
CA ALA A 111 -5.12 20.88 -12.12
C ALA A 111 -5.98 20.66 -13.36
N THR A 112 -7.29 20.50 -13.18
CA THR A 112 -8.25 20.51 -14.29
C THR A 112 -8.06 21.82 -15.01
N SER A 113 -7.42 21.77 -16.19
CA SER A 113 -7.36 22.92 -17.09
C SER A 113 -8.79 23.21 -17.53
N ILE A 114 -9.27 24.39 -17.15
CA ILE A 114 -10.56 24.94 -17.57
C ILE A 114 -10.41 25.50 -18.98
#